data_AF-A0A433PAQ3-F1
#
_entry.id   AF-A0A433PAQ3-F1
#
_cell.length_a   1.000
_cell.length_b   1.000
_cell.length_c   1.000
_cell.angle_alpha   90.00
_cell.angle_beta   90.00
_cell.angle_gamma   90.00
#
_symmetry.space_group_name_H-M   'P 1'
#
loop_
_entity.id
_entity.type
_entity.pdbx_description
1 polymer ?
#
loop_
_entity_poly.entity_id
_entity_poly.type
_entity_poly.pdbx_seq_one_letter_code
_entity_poly.pdbx_strand_id
1 'polypeptide(L)'
;MATKDIEEGEIIVSVPEKYLMTHRSLSKVYYGTDHSLNSHQLLALHVALQRRLGPRSSWRPYIDMLPVDFDTVAVTFEERLGVLLPRCVQGL
;
A
#
# COMPACT_ATOMS: atom_id res chain seq x y z
N MET A 1 18.15 -7.61 7.25
CA MET A 1 19.56 -7.68 7.70
C MET A 1 20.43 -7.84 6.48
N ALA A 2 21.56 -7.14 6.44
CA ALA A 2 22.56 -7.37 5.41
C ALA A 2 23.24 -8.73 5.65
N THR A 3 23.45 -9.50 4.60
CA THR A 3 24.14 -10.80 4.65
C THR A 3 25.62 -10.69 4.26
N LYS A 4 26.04 -9.49 3.87
CA LYS A 4 27.40 -9.11 3.44
C LYS A 4 27.59 -7.60 3.66
N ASP A 5 28.82 -7.12 3.55
CA ASP A 5 29.14 -5.70 3.57
C ASP A 5 28.50 -4.98 2.36
N ILE A 6 28.07 -3.73 2.56
CA ILE A 6 27.41 -2.90 1.56
C ILE A 6 28.17 -1.58 1.48
N GLU A 7 28.65 -1.24 0.29
CA GLU A 7 29.42 -0.02 0.05
C GLU A 7 28.52 1.19 -0.28
N GLU A 8 29.07 2.40 -0.13
CA GLU A 8 28.34 3.62 -0.51
C GLU A 8 28.03 3.63 -2.00
N GLY A 9 26.75 3.86 -2.35
CA GLY A 9 26.28 3.87 -3.73
C GLY A 9 26.00 2.48 -4.32
N GLU A 10 26.21 1.40 -3.57
CA GLU A 10 25.88 0.05 -4.03
C GLU A 10 24.36 -0.14 -4.19
N ILE A 11 23.95 -0.74 -5.31
CA ILE A 11 22.56 -1.12 -5.54
C ILE A 11 22.26 -2.39 -4.74
N ILE A 12 21.46 -2.23 -3.68
CA ILE A 12 21.08 -3.34 -2.78
C ILE A 12 20.08 -4.29 -3.46
N VAL A 13 19.09 -3.75 -4.15
CA VAL A 13 18.04 -4.51 -4.84
C VAL A 13 17.48 -3.72 -6.00
N SER A 14 17.15 -4.41 -7.09
CA SER A 14 16.37 -3.86 -8.21
C SER A 14 15.12 -4.69 -8.42
N VAL A 15 13.98 -4.01 -8.60
CA VAL A 15 12.69 -4.66 -8.80
C VAL A 15 12.16 -4.29 -10.19
N PRO A 16 11.93 -5.26 -11.08
CA PRO A 16 11.32 -5.00 -12.39
C PRO A 16 9.92 -4.37 -12.27
N GLU A 17 9.60 -3.42 -13.16
CA GLU A 17 8.32 -2.68 -13.14
C GLU A 17 7.08 -3.59 -13.14
N LYS A 18 7.16 -4.75 -13.81
CA LYS A 18 6.06 -5.73 -13.84
C LYS A 18 5.67 -6.29 -12.46
N TYR A 19 6.55 -6.16 -11.46
CA TYR A 19 6.29 -6.54 -10.07
C TYR A 19 5.87 -5.35 -9.20
N LEU A 20 5.54 -4.19 -9.79
CA LEU A 20 5.03 -3.03 -9.07
C LEU A 20 3.51 -2.88 -9.25
N MET A 21 2.80 -2.68 -8.14
CA MET A 21 1.44 -2.16 -8.16
C MET A 21 1.50 -0.64 -8.28
N THR A 22 1.16 -0.11 -9.45
CA THR A 22 1.19 1.34 -9.70
C THR A 22 -0.16 1.79 -10.24
N HIS A 23 -0.48 3.08 -10.09
CA HIS A 23 -1.67 3.64 -10.72
C HIS A 23 -1.68 3.36 -12.23
N ARG A 24 -0.53 3.49 -12.91
CA ARG A 24 -0.39 3.22 -14.34
C ARG A 24 -0.75 1.78 -14.72
N SER A 25 -0.30 0.79 -13.94
CA SER A 25 -0.64 -0.61 -14.21
C SER A 25 -2.11 -0.89 -13.92
N LEU A 26 -2.67 -0.30 -12.86
CA LEU A 26 -4.08 -0.47 -12.50
C LEU A 26 -5.05 0.23 -13.46
N SER A 27 -4.72 1.40 -13.99
CA SER A 27 -5.57 2.08 -14.99
C SER A 27 -5.79 1.23 -16.24
N LYS A 28 -4.86 0.32 -16.56
CA LYS A 28 -5.02 -0.65 -17.66
C LYS A 28 -5.90 -1.83 -17.25
N VAL A 29 -5.75 -2.33 -16.02
CA VAL A 29 -6.56 -3.44 -15.48
C VAL A 29 -8.03 -3.05 -15.36
N TYR A 30 -8.28 -1.82 -14.92
CA TYR A 30 -9.62 -1.24 -14.73
C TYR A 30 -10.01 -0.30 -15.88
N TYR A 31 -9.40 -0.48 -17.05
CA TYR A 31 -9.76 0.31 -18.22
C TYR A 31 -11.23 0.10 -18.58
N GLY A 32 -11.99 1.19 -18.72
CA GLY A 32 -13.42 1.15 -19.05
C GLY A 32 -14.36 0.94 -17.85
N THR A 33 -13.84 0.90 -16.63
CA THR A 33 -14.69 1.00 -15.42
C THR A 33 -14.88 2.45 -15.04
N ASP A 34 -16.12 2.93 -15.00
CA ASP A 34 -16.44 4.23 -14.41
C ASP A 34 -16.32 4.17 -12.90
N HIS A 35 -15.29 4.83 -12.35
CA HIS A 35 -15.11 4.99 -10.91
C HIS A 35 -14.60 6.40 -10.59
N SER A 36 -15.01 6.95 -9.46
CA SER A 36 -14.54 8.24 -8.95
C SER A 36 -13.33 8.14 -8.02
N LEU A 37 -12.75 6.94 -7.86
CA LEU A 37 -11.64 6.69 -6.94
C LEU A 37 -10.37 7.43 -7.38
N ASN A 38 -9.70 8.07 -6.43
CA ASN A 38 -8.36 8.58 -6.65
C ASN A 38 -7.32 7.44 -6.70
N SER A 39 -6.09 7.77 -7.10
CA SER A 39 -5.02 6.78 -7.29
C SER A 39 -4.71 5.95 -6.04
N HIS A 40 -4.76 6.56 -4.86
CA HIS A 40 -4.48 5.89 -3.59
C HIS A 40 -5.63 4.96 -3.19
N GLN A 41 -6.87 5.42 -3.33
CA GLN A 41 -8.07 4.62 -3.08
C GLN A 41 -8.13 3.41 -4.02
N LEU A 42 -7.79 3.59 -5.30
CA LEU A 42 -7.76 2.51 -6.27
C LEU A 42 -6.69 1.46 -5.93
N LEU A 43 -5.50 1.89 -5.51
CA LEU A 43 -4.44 0.99 -5.04
C LEU A 43 -4.88 0.21 -3.80
N ALA A 44 -5.45 0.89 -2.79
CA ALA A 44 -5.93 0.25 -1.57
C ALA A 44 -7.02 -0.79 -1.86
N LEU A 45 -7.99 -0.45 -2.72
CA LEU A 45 -9.02 -1.38 -3.18
C LEU A 45 -8.40 -2.59 -3.90
N HIS A 46 -7.43 -2.36 -4.79
CA HIS A 46 -6.76 -3.43 -5.50
C HIS A 46 -6.02 -4.39 -4.56
N VAL A 47 -5.31 -3.87 -3.56
CA VAL A 47 -4.63 -4.67 -2.53
C VAL A 47 -5.65 -5.53 -1.76
N ALA A 48 -6.78 -4.94 -1.34
CA ALA A 48 -7.85 -5.67 -0.65
C ALA A 48 -8.45 -6.79 -1.53
N LEU A 49 -8.64 -6.53 -2.83
CA LEU A 49 -9.09 -7.54 -3.80
C LEU A 49 -8.08 -8.67 -3.95
N GLN A 50 -6.77 -8.36 -4.08
CA GLN A 50 -5.73 -9.39 -4.16
C GLN A 50 -5.72 -10.27 -2.91
N ARG A 51 -5.87 -9.69 -1.71
CA ARG A 51 -5.99 -10.45 -0.45
C ARG A 51 -7.20 -11.38 -0.46
N ARG A 52 -8.35 -10.90 -0.94
CA ARG A 52 -9.57 -11.71 -1.05
C ARG A 52 -9.45 -12.86 -2.05
N LEU A 53 -8.69 -12.67 -3.14
CA LEU A 53 -8.45 -13.73 -4.14
C LEU A 53 -7.65 -14.91 -3.56
N GLY A 54 -6.86 -14.67 -2.51
CA GLY A 54 -6.12 -15.71 -1.78
C GLY A 54 -5.20 -16.51 -2.72
N PRO A 55 -5.31 -17.85 -2.78
CA PRO A 55 -4.46 -18.69 -3.63
C PRO A 55 -4.49 -18.36 -5.12
N ARG A 56 -5.52 -17.66 -5.60
CA ARG A 56 -5.65 -17.26 -7.01
C ARG A 56 -4.93 -15.96 -7.34
N SER A 57 -4.43 -15.23 -6.34
CA SER A 57 -3.69 -14.00 -6.54
C SER A 57 -2.24 -14.30 -6.91
N SER A 58 -1.76 -13.74 -8.04
CA SER A 58 -0.33 -13.72 -8.38
C SER A 58 0.48 -12.89 -7.39
N TRP A 59 -0.16 -11.99 -6.63
CA TRP A 59 0.45 -11.14 -5.63
C TRP A 59 0.48 -11.76 -4.24
N ARG A 60 -0.07 -12.98 -4.08
CA ARG A 60 -0.14 -13.65 -2.79
C ARG A 60 1.19 -13.64 -2.00
N PRO A 61 2.36 -13.93 -2.59
CA PRO A 61 3.61 -13.91 -1.82
C PRO A 61 3.93 -12.56 -1.18
N TYR A 62 3.54 -11.46 -1.83
CA TYR A 62 3.69 -10.12 -1.29
C TYR A 62 2.60 -9.80 -0.26
N ILE A 63 1.34 -10.11 -0.58
CA ILE A 63 0.19 -9.85 0.30
C ILE A 63 0.31 -10.60 1.64
N ASP A 64 0.79 -11.85 1.61
CA ASP A 64 0.96 -12.68 2.81
C ASP A 64 2.10 -12.16 3.72
N MET A 65 3.01 -11.32 3.19
CA MET A 65 4.07 -10.66 3.97
C MET A 65 3.64 -9.30 4.54
N LEU A 66 2.51 -8.75 4.10
CA LEU A 66 2.05 -7.45 4.60
C LEU A 66 1.63 -7.56 6.08
N PRO A 67 1.97 -6.56 6.91
CA PRO A 67 1.44 -6.45 8.26
C PRO A 67 -0.09 -6.53 8.27
N VAL A 68 -0.64 -7.15 9.31
CA VAL A 68 -2.09 -7.15 9.53
C VAL A 68 -2.56 -5.76 9.93
N ASP A 69 -1.76 -5.09 10.76
CA ASP A 69 -2.03 -3.77 11.31
C ASP A 69 -0.79 -2.89 11.16
N PHE A 70 -1.00 -1.58 11.19
CA PHE A 70 0.06 -0.58 11.20
C PHE A 70 -0.17 0.36 12.39
N ASP A 71 0.91 0.78 13.05
CA ASP A 71 0.87 1.84 14.06
C ASP A 71 0.73 3.24 13.41
N THR A 72 -0.14 3.34 12.40
CA THR A 72 -0.52 4.59 11.77
C THR A 72 -1.88 5.02 12.32
N VAL A 73 -2.07 6.34 12.42
CA VAL A 73 -3.36 6.87 12.81
C VAL A 73 -4.34 6.56 11.68
N ALA A 74 -5.25 5.62 11.90
CA ALA A 74 -6.18 5.14 10.88
C ALA A 74 -7.06 6.28 10.38
N VAL A 75 -7.25 6.48 9.07
CA VAL A 75 -8.01 7.63 8.51
C VAL A 75 -9.38 7.86 9.18
N THR A 76 -9.97 6.84 9.80
CA THR A 76 -11.08 6.93 10.74
C THR A 76 -10.61 6.67 12.17
N PHE A 77 -10.02 7.66 12.85
CA PHE A 77 -9.85 7.62 14.30
C PHE A 77 -11.19 7.92 14.97
N GLU A 78 -11.55 7.19 16.03
CA GLU A 78 -12.66 7.61 16.88
C GLU A 78 -12.37 9.02 17.41
N GLU A 79 -13.38 9.90 17.46
CA GLU A 79 -13.21 11.30 17.89
C GLU A 79 -12.47 11.42 19.23
N ARG A 80 -12.64 10.45 20.13
CA ARG A 80 -11.95 10.38 21.43
C ARG A 80 -10.43 10.33 21.34
N LEU A 81 -9.86 9.87 20.22
CA LEU A 81 -8.42 9.83 19.98
C LEU A 81 -7.89 11.14 19.39
N GLY A 82 -8.76 12.07 18.97
CA GLY A 82 -8.38 13.38 18.46
C GLY A 82 -7.54 14.20 19.46
N VAL A 83 -7.79 14.03 20.75
CA VAL A 83 -7.02 14.69 21.83
C VAL A 83 -5.53 14.29 21.87
N LEU A 84 -5.18 13.14 21.27
CA LEU A 84 -3.81 12.62 21.21
C LEU A 84 -3.06 13.09 19.95
N LEU A 85 -3.73 13.73 19.00
CA LEU A 85 -3.11 14.24 17.78
C LEU A 85 -2.29 15.51 18.06
N PRO A 86 -1.27 15.83 17.23
CA PRO A 86 -0.57 17.12 17.30
C PRO A 86 -1.55 18.29 17.19
N ARG A 87 -1.35 19.36 17.98
CA ARG A 87 -2.28 20.52 18.04
C ARG A 87 -2.61 21.15 16.69
N CYS A 88 -1.71 21.03 15.70
CA CYS A 88 -1.91 21.57 14.36
C CYS A 88 -2.98 20.83 13.52
N VAL A 89 -3.42 19.64 13.92
CA VAL A 89 -4.42 18.83 13.20
C VAL A 89 -5.72 18.59 14.00
N GLN A 90 -5.84 19.14 15.20
CA GLN A 90 -7.00 18.94 16.09
C GLN A 90 -8.24 19.79 15.76
N GLY A 91 -8.20 20.62 14.71
CA GLY A 91 -9.26 21.59 14.36
C GLY A 91 -9.76 21.53 12.91
N LEU A 92 -9.53 20.41 12.22
CA LEU A 92 -10.14 20.07 10.92
C LEU A 92 -11.34 19.15 11.14
#